data_AF-A0AAW9Q582-F1
#
_entry.id   AF-A0AAW9Q582-F1
#
_cell.length_a   1.000
_cell.length_b   1.000
_cell.length_c   1.000
_cell.angle_alpha   90.00
_cell.angle_beta   90.00
_cell.angle_gamma   90.00
#
_symmetry.space_group_name_H-M   'P 1'
#
loop_
_entity.id
_entity.type
_entity.pdbx_description
1 polymer ?
#
loop_
_entity_poly.entity_id
_entity_poly.type
_entity_poly.pdbx_seq_one_letter_code
_entity_poly.pdbx_strand_id
1 'polypeptide(L)'
;MRFSDFTVCFLLGAVFLYFTFAATTIVPYAHHDQIRYFREDFGNPELKNNCYRDVQYQHLYSIGRPITAELECMTFRNVHTLSDLNLLRIGVILLLAIALALLSLWLISLGISRPVALFLSAAVFTLPGAQNTVFMTNFANAVAPLLAIASSLVMSTSVVDSAPRRGLANPIKLLLSLLLILTSFFTYPFLSFFYLVPSIGNLLFNRQQPWRELRAAFIRDVIFLGVAALIYFVIVRLWIVPFHQVPYSTAYRVEISIDEYIFQMKLNRLFDQIVFTSFNFWNIYTIRNLSLAIVGSIIAVLLATIVSPQKFTSTIAHQIVQRRFVGERAFALCTALLLPNFPWLLSNATAMRYRLLFPTTAIALLIFAWSLSYWLTLISKKLAIDENSLLSITMAGLMIGGGLLANYNTVQNVWNSNVEVMFIRGALVSHLDRPIHRIHVIKPPNNWLGYNGLPTIGDEFNRKSLDFSYHTAELVRVALLGIANAPTNLAIVPCESNQKQCATDTTMQGRIVVTHSILGEPIYDSKNMVIINMGELVLVGGNRL
;
A
#
# COMPACT_ATOMS: atom_id res chain seq x y z
N MET A 1 5.45 23.05 16.66
CA MET A 1 5.44 21.63 17.10
C MET A 1 6.65 21.42 18.00
N ARG A 2 6.52 20.70 19.13
CA ARG A 2 7.66 20.41 20.00
C ARG A 2 8.37 19.15 19.50
N PHE A 3 9.69 19.19 19.39
CA PHE A 3 10.51 18.04 19.00
C PHE A 3 10.29 16.83 19.94
N SER A 4 10.04 17.07 21.23
CA SER A 4 9.70 16.03 22.20
C SER A 4 8.44 15.23 21.83
N ASP A 5 7.39 15.91 21.34
CA ASP A 5 6.15 15.24 20.93
C ASP A 5 6.41 14.35 19.70
N PHE A 6 7.26 14.80 18.76
CA PHE A 6 7.67 13.98 17.61
C PHE A 6 8.35 12.69 18.06
N THR A 7 9.37 12.81 18.91
CA THR A 7 10.17 11.66 19.36
C THR A 7 9.31 10.64 20.10
N VAL A 8 8.39 11.08 20.96
CA VAL A 8 7.48 10.18 21.67
C VAL A 8 6.54 9.45 20.70
N CYS A 9 5.88 10.18 19.79
CA CYS A 9 4.99 9.56 18.80
C CYS A 9 5.74 8.60 17.87
N PHE A 10 6.96 8.96 17.46
CA PHE A 10 7.82 8.11 16.62
C PHE A 10 8.20 6.81 17.34
N LEU A 11 8.74 6.89 18.56
CA LEU A 11 9.19 5.69 19.29
C LEU A 11 8.02 4.76 19.61
N LEU A 12 6.90 5.29 20.11
CA LEU A 12 5.71 4.48 20.41
C LEU A 12 5.10 3.89 19.13
N GLY A 13 5.03 4.67 18.05
CA GLY A 13 4.57 4.22 16.75
C GLY A 13 5.46 3.12 16.17
N ALA A 14 6.78 3.28 16.22
CA ALA A 14 7.74 2.30 15.73
C ALA A 14 7.63 0.97 16.48
N VAL A 15 7.54 1.00 17.82
CA VAL A 15 7.34 -0.20 18.64
C VAL A 15 6.02 -0.89 18.30
N PHE A 16 4.92 -0.13 18.22
CA PHE A 16 3.60 -0.68 17.90
C PHE A 16 3.57 -1.31 16.49
N LEU A 17 4.09 -0.62 15.47
CA LEU A 17 4.13 -1.14 14.11
C LEU A 17 5.07 -2.34 13.98
N TYR A 18 6.20 -2.35 14.70
CA TYR A 18 7.10 -3.50 14.74
C TYR A 18 6.39 -4.75 15.26
N PHE A 19 5.68 -4.67 16.39
CA PHE A 19 4.94 -5.82 16.92
C PHE A 19 3.76 -6.21 16.03
N THR A 20 3.07 -5.24 15.44
CA THR A 20 1.99 -5.49 14.48
C THR A 20 2.50 -6.29 13.27
N PHE A 21 3.69 -5.96 12.76
CA PHE A 21 4.27 -6.59 11.57
C PHE A 21 5.40 -7.58 11.88
N ALA A 22 5.52 -8.06 13.12
CA ALA A 22 6.64 -8.89 13.57
C ALA A 22 6.85 -10.16 12.72
N ALA A 23 5.76 -10.75 12.21
CA ALA A 23 5.84 -11.89 11.30
C ALA A 23 6.69 -11.58 10.04
N THR A 24 6.61 -10.35 9.52
CA THR A 24 7.34 -9.95 8.32
C THR A 24 8.83 -9.73 8.57
N THR A 25 9.21 -9.35 9.78
CA THR A 25 10.59 -9.02 10.15
C THR A 25 11.33 -10.22 10.73
N ILE A 26 10.61 -11.23 11.22
CA ILE A 26 11.21 -12.42 11.83
C ILE A 26 11.33 -13.57 10.82
N VAL A 27 10.28 -13.85 10.05
CA VAL A 27 10.26 -15.00 9.14
C VAL A 27 10.90 -14.59 7.80
N PRO A 28 11.95 -15.29 7.32
CA PRO A 28 12.52 -15.02 5.99
C PRO A 28 11.58 -15.54 4.89
N TYR A 29 11.17 -14.65 3.99
CA TYR A 29 10.39 -14.98 2.78
C TYR A 29 10.60 -13.90 1.71
N ALA A 30 10.28 -14.27 0.48
CA ALA A 30 10.12 -13.35 -0.65
C ALA A 30 8.78 -13.66 -1.32
N HIS A 31 8.06 -12.61 -1.71
CA HIS A 31 6.78 -12.70 -2.40
C HIS A 31 6.83 -11.93 -3.73
N HIS A 32 6.32 -12.53 -4.80
CA HIS A 32 6.08 -11.87 -6.09
C HIS A 32 7.31 -11.05 -6.58
N ASP A 33 7.18 -9.72 -6.66
CA ASP A 33 8.20 -8.81 -7.20
C ASP A 33 9.51 -8.91 -6.42
N GLN A 34 9.48 -9.34 -5.15
CA GLN A 34 10.69 -9.48 -4.35
C GLN A 34 11.59 -10.62 -4.81
N ILE A 35 11.03 -11.63 -5.47
CA ILE A 35 11.79 -12.81 -5.90
C ILE A 35 12.77 -12.41 -7.01
N ARG A 36 12.45 -11.39 -7.81
CA ARG A 36 13.35 -10.89 -8.85
C ARG A 36 14.68 -10.38 -8.29
N TYR A 37 14.73 -9.99 -7.00
CA TYR A 37 15.99 -9.53 -6.41
C TYR A 37 17.06 -10.62 -6.30
N PHE A 38 16.64 -11.87 -6.41
CA PHE A 38 17.51 -13.03 -6.35
C PHE A 38 17.92 -13.54 -7.73
N ARG A 39 17.53 -12.82 -8.80
CA ARG A 39 18.01 -13.12 -10.14
C ARG A 39 19.50 -12.83 -10.24
N GLU A 40 20.27 -13.84 -10.66
CA GLU A 40 21.70 -13.76 -10.92
C GLU A 40 21.99 -14.50 -12.23
N ASP A 41 22.69 -13.85 -13.16
CA ASP A 41 23.21 -14.53 -14.34
C ASP A 41 24.56 -15.16 -13.97
N PHE A 42 24.66 -16.49 -14.07
CA PHE A 42 25.91 -17.25 -13.88
C PHE A 42 26.56 -17.12 -12.50
N GLY A 43 25.79 -16.78 -11.46
CA GLY A 43 26.34 -16.50 -10.14
C GLY A 43 27.29 -15.30 -10.14
N ASN A 44 27.17 -14.39 -11.11
CA ASN A 44 27.96 -13.17 -11.15
C ASN A 44 27.32 -12.09 -10.24
N PRO A 45 27.89 -11.80 -9.06
CA PRO A 45 27.38 -10.77 -8.17
C PRO A 45 27.46 -9.36 -8.79
N GLU A 46 28.30 -9.14 -9.81
CA GLU A 46 28.38 -7.84 -10.51
C GLU A 46 27.09 -7.50 -11.26
N LEU A 47 26.21 -8.47 -11.53
CA LEU A 47 24.91 -8.19 -12.14
C LEU A 47 24.08 -7.24 -11.27
N LYS A 48 24.20 -7.36 -9.95
CA LYS A 48 23.51 -6.47 -9.00
C LYS A 48 24.07 -5.06 -9.01
N ASN A 49 25.31 -4.86 -9.43
CA ASN A 49 25.90 -3.52 -9.56
C ASN A 49 25.23 -2.70 -10.69
N ASN A 50 24.60 -3.35 -11.66
CA ASN A 50 23.93 -2.67 -12.77
C ASN A 50 22.41 -2.83 -12.71
N CYS A 51 21.71 -1.81 -12.21
CA CYS A 51 20.26 -1.83 -12.07
C CYS A 51 19.48 -1.87 -13.39
N TYR A 52 20.11 -1.57 -14.54
CA TYR A 52 19.47 -1.80 -15.85
C TYR A 52 19.23 -3.28 -16.15
N ARG A 53 19.87 -4.19 -15.40
CA ARG A 53 19.64 -5.64 -15.49
C ARG A 53 18.38 -6.08 -14.71
N ASP A 54 17.87 -5.25 -13.82
CA ASP A 54 16.57 -5.46 -13.20
C ASP A 54 15.46 -5.04 -14.18
N VAL A 55 14.64 -6.01 -14.57
CA VAL A 55 13.55 -5.82 -15.53
C VAL A 55 12.54 -4.76 -15.04
N GLN A 56 12.38 -4.62 -13.71
CA GLN A 56 11.44 -3.63 -13.16
C GLN A 56 12.00 -2.20 -13.21
N TYR A 57 13.32 -2.00 -13.23
CA TYR A 57 13.95 -0.68 -13.21
C TYR A 57 13.52 0.18 -14.41
N GLN A 58 13.74 -0.30 -15.64
CA GLN A 58 13.34 0.42 -16.85
C GLN A 58 11.81 0.56 -16.94
N HIS A 59 11.06 -0.45 -16.49
CA HIS A 59 9.61 -0.38 -16.45
C HIS A 59 9.12 0.77 -15.57
N LEU A 60 9.69 0.94 -14.38
CA LEU A 60 9.33 2.01 -13.45
C LEU A 60 9.59 3.40 -14.02
N TYR A 61 10.71 3.60 -14.73
CA TYR A 61 10.96 4.82 -15.50
C TYR A 61 9.87 5.03 -16.56
N SER A 62 9.58 4.01 -17.38
CA SER A 62 8.61 4.13 -18.47
C SER A 62 7.20 4.51 -17.99
N ILE A 63 6.82 4.15 -16.76
CA ILE A 63 5.52 4.53 -16.16
C ILE A 63 5.57 5.80 -15.30
N GLY A 64 6.66 6.58 -15.36
CA GLY A 64 6.80 7.86 -14.69
C GLY A 64 7.19 7.79 -13.21
N ARG A 65 7.80 6.68 -12.76
CA ARG A 65 8.20 6.46 -11.36
C ARG A 65 9.72 6.34 -11.18
N PRO A 66 10.51 7.35 -11.59
CA PRO A 66 11.97 7.26 -11.56
C PRO A 66 12.53 7.11 -10.14
N ILE A 67 11.91 7.75 -9.14
CA ILE A 67 12.38 7.64 -7.75
C ILE A 67 12.13 6.24 -7.21
N THR A 68 11.00 5.62 -7.56
CA THR A 68 10.76 4.21 -7.21
C THR A 68 11.78 3.31 -7.88
N ALA A 69 12.14 3.53 -9.14
CA ALA A 69 13.19 2.77 -9.81
C ALA A 69 14.52 2.80 -9.04
N GLU A 70 14.92 3.98 -8.54
CA GLU A 70 16.13 4.12 -7.72
C GLU A 70 16.02 3.44 -6.35
N LEU A 71 14.88 3.55 -5.67
CA LEU A 71 14.66 2.86 -4.38
C LEU A 71 14.65 1.32 -4.53
N GLU A 72 14.05 0.84 -5.61
CA GLU A 72 13.99 -0.58 -5.98
C GLU A 72 15.38 -1.09 -6.39
N CYS A 73 16.17 -0.27 -7.12
CA CYS A 73 17.58 -0.53 -7.44
C CYS A 73 18.45 -0.62 -6.17
N MET A 74 18.24 0.28 -5.20
CA MET A 74 18.91 0.20 -3.91
C MET A 74 18.60 -1.12 -3.20
N THR A 75 17.33 -1.54 -3.22
CA THR A 75 16.90 -2.82 -2.64
C THR A 75 17.56 -3.99 -3.38
N PHE A 76 17.51 -4.00 -4.71
CA PHE A 76 18.12 -5.02 -5.57
C PHE A 76 19.62 -5.22 -5.29
N ARG A 77 20.36 -4.12 -5.12
CA ARG A 77 21.79 -4.13 -4.83
C ARG A 77 22.16 -4.72 -3.48
N ASN A 78 21.26 -4.63 -2.49
CA ASN A 78 21.56 -4.97 -1.10
C ASN A 78 20.90 -6.28 -0.63
N VAL A 79 20.10 -6.94 -1.47
CA VAL A 79 19.44 -8.21 -1.13
C VAL A 79 20.24 -9.37 -1.73
N HIS A 80 20.88 -10.16 -0.89
CA HIS A 80 21.60 -11.39 -1.27
C HIS A 80 20.95 -12.63 -0.69
N THR A 81 20.32 -12.50 0.48
CA THR A 81 19.63 -13.56 1.21
C THR A 81 18.20 -13.14 1.55
N LEU A 82 17.35 -14.12 1.88
CA LEU A 82 15.99 -13.85 2.36
C LEU A 82 16.00 -13.04 3.68
N SER A 83 17.05 -13.17 4.48
CA SER A 83 17.20 -12.44 5.74
C SER A 83 17.48 -10.95 5.53
N ASP A 84 18.10 -10.57 4.40
CA ASP A 84 18.36 -9.15 4.09
C ASP A 84 17.05 -8.39 3.91
N LEU A 85 16.02 -9.04 3.33
CA LEU A 85 14.68 -8.46 3.23
C LEU A 85 14.07 -8.16 4.61
N ASN A 86 14.35 -8.96 5.63
CA ASN A 86 13.83 -8.71 6.99
C ASN A 86 14.37 -7.40 7.56
N LEU A 87 15.67 -7.13 7.36
CA LEU A 87 16.28 -5.86 7.78
C LEU A 87 15.69 -4.68 7.00
N LEU A 88 15.51 -4.82 5.70
CA LEU A 88 14.90 -3.78 4.87
C LEU A 88 13.44 -3.50 5.26
N ARG A 89 12.67 -4.52 5.67
CA ARG A 89 11.31 -4.35 6.20
C ARG A 89 11.28 -3.51 7.47
N ILE A 90 12.29 -3.63 8.34
CA ILE A 90 12.44 -2.74 9.50
C ILE A 90 12.61 -1.29 9.02
N GLY A 91 13.42 -1.05 7.99
CA GLY A 91 13.55 0.27 7.36
C GLY A 91 12.21 0.84 6.87
N VAL A 92 11.39 0.01 6.22
CA VAL A 92 10.03 0.39 5.79
C VAL A 92 9.14 0.73 6.99
N ILE A 93 9.16 -0.07 8.06
CA ILE A 93 8.41 0.20 9.31
C ILE A 93 8.83 1.54 9.93
N LEU A 94 10.13 1.85 9.96
CA LEU A 94 10.62 3.12 10.50
C LEU A 94 10.12 4.32 9.67
N LEU A 95 10.09 4.22 8.34
CA LEU A 95 9.52 5.26 7.48
C LEU A 95 8.02 5.48 7.74
N LEU A 96 7.26 4.39 7.90
CA LEU A 96 5.84 4.48 8.27
C LEU A 96 5.66 5.08 9.68
N ALA A 97 6.54 4.77 10.63
CA ALA A 97 6.52 5.36 11.97
C ALA A 97 6.79 6.88 11.96
N ILE A 98 7.67 7.36 11.08
CA ILE A 98 7.87 8.81 10.87
C ILE A 98 6.58 9.43 10.32
N ALA A 99 5.96 8.83 9.31
CA ALA A 99 4.71 9.32 8.73
C ALA A 99 3.56 9.35 9.76
N LEU A 100 3.47 8.32 10.61
CA LEU A 100 2.56 8.23 11.75
C LEU A 100 2.80 9.36 12.76
N ALA A 101 4.05 9.62 13.12
CA ALA A 101 4.40 10.68 14.06
C ALA A 101 4.04 12.07 13.49
N LEU A 102 4.31 12.32 12.21
CA LEU A 102 3.93 13.56 11.54
C LEU A 102 2.40 13.75 11.51
N LEU A 103 1.64 12.70 11.20
CA LEU A 103 0.18 12.75 11.24
C LEU A 103 -0.34 12.99 12.67
N SER A 104 0.28 12.35 13.67
CA SER A 104 -0.09 12.53 15.08
C SER A 104 0.10 13.97 15.53
N LEU A 105 1.27 14.56 15.22
CA LEU A 105 1.57 15.96 15.53
C LEU A 105 0.60 16.92 14.85
N TRP A 106 0.24 16.63 13.60
CA TRP A 106 -0.76 17.40 12.89
C TRP A 106 -2.10 17.36 13.61
N LEU A 107 -2.61 16.17 13.92
CA LEU A 107 -3.86 15.98 14.66
C LEU A 107 -3.84 16.69 16.03
N ILE A 108 -2.72 16.64 16.75
CA ILE A 108 -2.53 17.39 18.00
C ILE A 108 -2.65 18.90 17.77
N SER A 109 -2.09 19.41 16.67
CA SER A 109 -2.19 20.85 16.32
C SER A 109 -3.62 21.30 16.02
N LEU A 110 -4.52 20.38 15.69
CA LEU A 110 -5.96 20.64 15.50
C LEU A 110 -6.75 20.64 16.83
N GLY A 111 -6.08 20.43 17.97
CA GLY A 111 -6.70 20.37 19.28
C GLY A 111 -7.14 18.98 19.73
N ILE A 112 -6.76 17.92 18.99
CA ILE A 112 -6.99 16.54 19.42
C ILE A 112 -6.02 16.19 20.54
N SER A 113 -6.48 15.45 21.55
CA SER A 113 -5.61 15.00 22.64
C SER A 113 -4.48 14.08 22.12
N ARG A 114 -3.30 14.15 22.76
CA ARG A 114 -2.13 13.37 22.33
C ARG A 114 -2.41 11.87 22.16
N PRO A 115 -3.08 11.19 23.12
CA PRO A 115 -3.36 9.76 22.98
C PRO A 115 -4.26 9.45 21.78
N VAL A 116 -5.34 10.22 21.61
CA VAL A 116 -6.28 10.06 20.50
C VAL A 116 -5.58 10.24 19.16
N ALA A 117 -4.75 11.28 19.03
CA ALA A 117 -4.00 11.55 17.80
C ALA A 117 -3.00 10.43 17.46
N LEU A 118 -2.28 9.91 18.47
CA LEU A 118 -1.36 8.80 18.30
C LEU A 118 -2.10 7.52 17.88
N PHE A 119 -3.15 7.15 18.60
CA PHE A 119 -3.91 5.92 18.35
C PHE A 119 -4.62 5.95 17.00
N LEU A 120 -5.20 7.08 16.62
CA LEU A 120 -5.84 7.25 15.30
C LEU A 120 -4.80 7.18 14.17
N SER A 121 -3.63 7.80 14.34
CA SER A 121 -2.56 7.71 13.33
C SER A 121 -2.02 6.28 13.21
N ALA A 122 -1.83 5.58 14.33
CA ALA A 122 -1.44 4.17 14.36
C ALA A 122 -2.49 3.26 13.69
N ALA A 123 -3.77 3.54 13.91
CA ALA A 123 -4.87 2.89 13.22
C ALA A 123 -4.80 3.10 11.68
N VAL A 124 -4.49 4.31 11.21
CA VAL A 124 -4.27 4.58 9.77
C VAL A 124 -3.11 3.75 9.21
N PHE A 125 -1.96 3.71 9.89
CA PHE A 125 -0.76 3.00 9.40
C PHE A 125 -0.78 1.48 9.65
N THR A 126 -1.93 0.92 10.04
CA THR A 126 -2.18 -0.53 10.06
C THR A 126 -3.22 -0.96 9.02
N LEU A 127 -3.79 -0.02 8.25
CA LEU A 127 -4.70 -0.34 7.14
C LEU A 127 -4.02 -1.21 6.07
N PRO A 128 -4.79 -1.95 5.23
CA PRO A 128 -4.24 -2.90 4.26
C PRO A 128 -3.16 -2.34 3.34
N GLY A 129 -3.23 -1.06 2.95
CA GLY A 129 -2.17 -0.42 2.16
C GLY A 129 -0.80 -0.41 2.87
N ALA A 130 -0.78 -0.17 4.18
CA ALA A 130 0.44 -0.25 4.98
C ALA A 130 0.88 -1.71 5.21
N GLN A 131 -0.07 -2.63 5.40
CA GLN A 131 0.22 -4.07 5.50
C GLN A 131 0.99 -4.55 4.26
N ASN A 132 0.47 -4.26 3.07
CA ASN A 132 1.11 -4.60 1.80
C ASN A 132 2.48 -3.91 1.63
N THR A 133 2.59 -2.65 2.06
CA THR A 133 3.85 -1.88 2.00
C THR A 133 4.98 -2.57 2.77
N VAL A 134 4.70 -3.03 4.00
CA VAL A 134 5.69 -3.75 4.82
C VAL A 134 5.93 -5.16 4.28
N PHE A 135 4.86 -5.91 3.97
CA PHE A 135 4.95 -7.26 3.42
C PHE A 135 5.85 -7.32 2.17
N MET A 136 5.64 -6.40 1.22
CA MET A 136 6.41 -6.30 -0.02
C MET A 136 7.78 -5.62 0.13
N THR A 137 8.19 -5.17 1.32
CA THR A 137 9.43 -4.39 1.51
C THR A 137 9.48 -3.18 0.57
N ASN A 138 8.32 -2.55 0.34
CA ASN A 138 8.17 -1.55 -0.70
C ASN A 138 8.48 -0.15 -0.14
N PHE A 139 9.74 0.27 -0.23
CA PHE A 139 10.18 1.58 0.24
C PHE A 139 9.41 2.72 -0.42
N ALA A 140 9.14 2.63 -1.73
CA ALA A 140 8.40 3.66 -2.45
C ALA A 140 7.00 3.90 -1.86
N ASN A 141 6.31 2.83 -1.46
CA ASN A 141 4.98 2.93 -0.85
C ASN A 141 5.01 3.50 0.58
N ALA A 142 6.15 3.46 1.29
CA ALA A 142 6.30 4.14 2.58
C ALA A 142 6.76 5.60 2.43
N VAL A 143 7.65 5.87 1.49
CA VAL A 143 8.19 7.21 1.20
C VAL A 143 7.11 8.12 0.61
N ALA A 144 6.28 7.64 -0.32
CA ALA A 144 5.30 8.50 -0.99
C ALA A 144 4.26 9.12 -0.02
N PRO A 145 3.59 8.36 0.88
CA PRO A 145 2.71 8.94 1.90
C PRO A 145 3.45 9.85 2.89
N LEU A 146 4.68 9.50 3.29
CA LEU A 146 5.51 10.32 4.17
C LEU A 146 5.76 11.71 3.57
N LEU A 147 6.23 11.75 2.32
CA LEU A 147 6.49 13.01 1.59
C LEU A 147 5.20 13.80 1.35
N ALA A 148 4.08 13.12 1.09
CA ALA A 148 2.79 13.76 0.89
C ALA A 148 2.26 14.42 2.18
N ILE A 149 2.38 13.76 3.33
CA ILE A 149 2.06 14.34 4.63
C ILE A 149 2.99 15.52 4.91
N ALA A 150 4.30 15.33 4.76
CA ALA A 150 5.29 16.40 5.00
C ALA A 150 5.01 17.63 4.12
N SER A 151 4.68 17.44 2.84
CA SER A 151 4.28 18.51 1.92
C SER A 151 3.05 19.27 2.43
N SER A 152 2.02 18.58 2.92
CA SER A 152 0.80 19.19 3.47
C SER A 152 1.09 20.01 4.74
N LEU A 153 1.96 19.52 5.62
CA LEU A 153 2.39 20.25 6.83
C LEU A 153 3.21 21.50 6.49
N VAL A 154 4.11 21.41 5.51
CA VAL A 154 4.87 22.58 5.06
C VAL A 154 3.93 23.60 4.42
N MET A 155 2.97 23.15 3.59
CA MET A 155 1.98 24.02 2.95
C MET A 155 1.14 24.78 3.98
N SER A 156 0.65 24.09 5.02
CA SER A 156 -0.19 24.72 6.04
C SER A 156 0.57 25.83 6.80
N THR A 157 1.85 25.62 7.12
CA THR A 157 2.68 26.64 7.78
C THR A 157 3.08 27.79 6.84
N SER A 158 3.12 27.56 5.52
CA SER A 158 3.48 28.60 4.54
C SER A 158 2.50 29.77 4.55
N VAL A 159 1.23 29.52 4.90
CA VAL A 159 0.17 30.53 4.93
C VAL A 159 0.04 31.19 6.30
N VAL A 160 0.24 30.44 7.39
CA VAL A 160 0.08 30.94 8.77
C VAL A 160 1.19 31.91 9.20
N ASP A 161 2.44 31.65 8.79
CA ASP A 161 3.59 32.50 9.19
C ASP A 161 3.73 33.79 8.37
N SER A 162 2.87 33.96 7.38
CA SER A 162 2.89 35.14 6.51
C SER A 162 2.21 36.29 7.24
N ALA A 163 2.99 37.34 7.57
CA ALA A 163 2.56 38.47 8.39
C ALA A 163 1.10 38.92 8.09
N PRO A 164 0.28 39.19 9.12
CA PRO A 164 -1.19 39.36 9.01
C PRO A 164 -1.65 40.51 8.11
N ARG A 165 -0.73 41.30 7.52
CA ARG A 165 -1.03 42.45 6.67
C ARG A 165 -0.88 42.21 5.17
N ARG A 166 -0.36 41.06 4.70
CA ARG A 166 -0.20 40.82 3.24
C ARG A 166 -0.72 39.48 2.71
N GLY A 167 -1.00 38.48 3.54
CA GLY A 167 -1.66 37.24 3.11
C GLY A 167 -0.92 36.42 2.02
N LEU A 168 0.34 36.76 1.71
CA LEU A 168 1.14 36.08 0.69
C LEU A 168 1.90 34.94 1.33
N ALA A 169 1.69 33.71 0.87
CA ALA A 169 2.40 32.52 1.34
C ALA A 169 3.92 32.71 1.29
N ASN A 170 4.64 32.17 2.28
CA ASN A 170 6.10 32.15 2.26
C ASN A 170 6.58 31.35 1.03
N PRO A 171 7.27 31.98 0.06
CA PRO A 171 7.59 31.34 -1.22
C PRO A 171 8.57 30.17 -1.07
N ILE A 172 9.47 30.22 -0.07
CA ILE A 172 10.43 29.14 0.20
C ILE A 172 9.68 27.89 0.69
N LYS A 173 8.74 28.08 1.63
CA LYS A 173 7.92 26.97 2.14
C LYS A 173 6.99 26.42 1.05
N LEU A 174 6.40 27.29 0.23
CA LEU A 174 5.57 26.87 -0.89
C LEU A 174 6.37 26.02 -1.90
N LEU A 175 7.58 26.48 -2.27
CA LEU A 175 8.48 25.74 -3.14
C LEU A 175 8.89 24.40 -2.53
N LEU A 176 9.26 24.38 -1.24
CA LEU A 176 9.60 23.13 -0.54
C LEU A 176 8.42 22.15 -0.53
N SER A 177 7.21 22.63 -0.23
CA SER A 177 6.00 21.81 -0.27
C SER A 177 5.76 21.24 -1.67
N LEU A 178 5.98 22.05 -2.72
CA LEU A 178 5.84 21.63 -4.12
C LEU A 178 6.88 20.56 -4.48
N LEU A 179 8.14 20.75 -4.10
CA LEU A 179 9.20 19.77 -4.31
C LEU A 179 8.88 18.44 -3.61
N LEU A 180 8.42 18.49 -2.35
CA LEU A 180 8.04 17.28 -1.61
C LEU A 180 6.88 16.51 -2.26
N ILE A 181 5.81 17.20 -2.69
CA ILE A 181 4.68 16.51 -3.35
C ILE A 181 5.06 16.00 -4.75
N LEU A 182 5.88 16.74 -5.52
CA LEU A 182 6.39 16.26 -6.80
C LEU A 182 7.27 15.02 -6.61
N THR A 183 8.13 15.02 -5.59
CA THR A 183 8.95 13.85 -5.22
C THR A 183 8.06 12.67 -4.83
N SER A 184 6.97 12.90 -4.10
CA SER A 184 5.94 11.88 -3.83
C SER A 184 5.34 11.34 -5.13
N PHE A 185 4.97 12.20 -6.09
CA PHE A 185 4.40 11.77 -7.38
C PHE A 185 5.39 10.94 -8.20
N PHE A 186 6.66 11.37 -8.31
CA PHE A 186 7.72 10.59 -8.98
C PHE A 186 8.12 9.31 -8.24
N THR A 187 7.71 9.17 -6.98
CA THR A 187 7.77 7.90 -6.25
C THR A 187 6.54 7.07 -6.61
N TYR A 188 5.36 7.45 -6.14
CA TYR A 188 4.14 6.67 -6.35
C TYR A 188 2.89 7.58 -6.47
N PRO A 189 2.40 7.84 -7.70
CA PRO A 189 1.39 8.89 -7.94
C PRO A 189 0.09 8.76 -7.17
N PHE A 190 -0.44 7.54 -7.04
CA PHE A 190 -1.70 7.32 -6.32
C PHE A 190 -1.55 7.52 -4.80
N LEU A 191 -0.38 7.21 -4.24
CA LEU A 191 -0.10 7.40 -2.83
C LEU A 191 0.20 8.86 -2.50
N SER A 192 0.53 9.71 -3.48
CA SER A 192 0.66 11.15 -3.27
C SER A 192 -0.65 11.82 -2.82
N PHE A 193 -1.80 11.19 -3.08
CA PHE A 193 -3.10 11.65 -2.56
C PHE A 193 -3.23 11.52 -1.04
N PHE A 194 -2.28 10.87 -0.35
CA PHE A 194 -2.18 10.95 1.12
C PHE A 194 -1.96 12.39 1.60
N TYR A 195 -1.56 13.32 0.72
CA TYR A 195 -1.54 14.76 0.95
C TYR A 195 -2.89 15.29 1.47
N LEU A 196 -4.00 14.70 1.02
CA LEU A 196 -5.34 15.10 1.44
C LEU A 196 -5.70 14.62 2.84
N VAL A 197 -5.00 13.62 3.40
CA VAL A 197 -5.31 13.06 4.73
C VAL A 197 -5.18 14.15 5.82
N PRO A 198 -4.07 14.92 5.92
CA PRO A 198 -4.00 16.08 6.81
C PRO A 198 -5.04 17.17 6.52
N SER A 199 -5.30 17.49 5.24
CA SER A 199 -6.29 18.51 4.84
C SER A 199 -7.71 18.15 5.27
N ILE A 200 -8.09 16.87 5.18
CA ILE A 200 -9.35 16.36 5.70
C ILE A 200 -9.36 16.30 7.22
N GLY A 201 -8.24 15.94 7.84
CA GLY A 201 -8.08 16.07 9.28
C GLY A 201 -8.41 17.50 9.76
N ASN A 202 -7.88 18.53 9.08
CA ASN A 202 -8.19 19.93 9.37
C ASN A 202 -9.68 20.23 9.21
N LEU A 203 -10.29 19.78 8.11
CA LEU A 203 -11.73 19.98 7.84
C LEU A 203 -12.63 19.35 8.92
N LEU A 204 -12.26 18.17 9.42
CA LEU A 204 -13.05 17.37 10.35
C LEU A 204 -12.87 17.81 11.81
N PHE A 205 -11.63 18.03 12.23
CA PHE A 205 -11.28 18.14 13.64
C PHE A 205 -10.94 19.55 14.11
N ASN A 206 -10.68 20.49 13.20
CA ASN A 206 -10.41 21.87 13.59
C ASN A 206 -11.70 22.58 14.00
N ARG A 207 -11.89 22.72 15.31
CA ARG A 207 -13.07 23.41 15.90
C ARG A 207 -12.86 24.91 16.08
N GLN A 208 -11.64 25.42 15.89
CA GLN A 208 -11.29 26.81 16.19
C GLN A 208 -11.54 27.75 15.01
N GLN A 209 -11.39 27.24 13.78
CA GLN A 209 -11.57 28.04 12.57
C GLN A 209 -13.02 28.03 12.08
N PRO A 210 -13.53 29.15 11.55
CA PRO A 210 -14.84 29.18 10.91
C PRO A 210 -14.82 28.33 9.62
N TRP A 211 -15.96 27.72 9.29
CA TRP A 211 -16.09 26.83 8.13
C TRP A 211 -15.64 27.43 6.81
N ARG A 212 -15.85 28.74 6.61
CA ARG A 212 -15.40 29.44 5.41
C ARG A 212 -13.88 29.37 5.23
N GLU A 213 -13.12 29.50 6.32
CA GLU A 213 -11.66 29.39 6.29
C GLU A 213 -11.20 27.95 6.09
N LEU A 214 -11.84 26.99 6.76
CA LEU A 214 -11.56 25.55 6.57
C LEU A 214 -11.81 25.12 5.13
N ARG A 215 -12.93 25.54 4.54
CA ARG A 215 -13.28 25.29 3.15
C ARG A 215 -12.27 25.93 2.20
N ALA A 216 -11.88 27.18 2.45
CA ALA A 216 -10.88 27.86 1.62
C ALA A 216 -9.52 27.15 1.68
N ALA A 217 -9.10 26.71 2.87
CA ALA A 217 -7.88 25.92 3.04
C ALA A 217 -7.96 24.58 2.30
N PHE A 218 -9.09 23.87 2.40
CA PHE A 218 -9.29 22.61 1.67
C PHE A 218 -9.27 22.82 0.14
N ILE A 219 -9.97 23.83 -0.39
CA ILE A 219 -9.95 24.16 -1.82
C ILE A 219 -8.53 24.51 -2.28
N ARG A 220 -7.80 25.31 -1.51
CA ARG A 220 -6.39 25.63 -1.79
C ARG A 220 -5.55 24.36 -1.88
N ASP A 221 -5.71 23.43 -0.93
CA ASP A 221 -4.96 22.19 -0.89
C ASP A 221 -5.28 21.29 -2.10
N VAL A 222 -6.56 21.21 -2.50
CA VAL A 222 -7.00 20.48 -3.71
C VAL A 222 -6.42 21.12 -4.97
N ILE A 223 -6.46 22.45 -5.10
CA ILE A 223 -5.87 23.18 -6.23
C ILE A 223 -4.36 22.94 -6.28
N PHE A 224 -3.67 23.06 -5.14
CA PHE A 224 -2.24 22.85 -5.05
C PHE A 224 -1.83 21.43 -5.48
N LEU A 225 -2.54 20.41 -4.99
CA LEU A 225 -2.34 19.03 -5.40
C LEU A 225 -2.60 18.84 -6.91
N GLY A 226 -3.66 19.47 -7.44
CA GLY A 226 -3.98 19.44 -8.87
C GLY A 226 -2.90 20.08 -9.75
N VAL A 227 -2.35 21.22 -9.34
CA VAL A 227 -1.22 21.88 -10.02
C VAL A 227 0.03 21.00 -9.98
N ALA A 228 0.36 20.42 -8.82
CA ALA A 228 1.49 19.49 -8.70
C ALA A 228 1.32 18.24 -9.59
N ALA A 229 0.12 17.68 -9.63
CA ALA A 229 -0.21 16.55 -10.50
C ALA A 229 -0.05 16.92 -11.99
N LEU A 230 -0.53 18.11 -12.40
CA LEU A 230 -0.37 18.60 -13.77
C LEU A 230 1.12 18.73 -14.14
N ILE A 231 1.92 19.35 -13.27
CA ILE A 231 3.38 19.47 -13.47
C ILE A 231 4.01 18.09 -13.62
N TYR A 232 3.68 17.15 -12.73
CA TYR A 232 4.16 15.77 -12.82
C TYR A 232 3.80 15.13 -14.17
N PHE A 233 2.54 15.20 -14.60
CA PHE A 233 2.11 14.60 -15.87
C PHE A 233 2.78 15.25 -17.09
N VAL A 234 2.97 16.57 -17.07
CA VAL A 234 3.72 17.29 -18.11
C VAL A 234 5.17 16.80 -18.16
N ILE A 235 5.84 16.67 -17.02
CA ILE A 235 7.22 16.18 -16.96
C ILE A 235 7.30 14.74 -17.47
N VAL A 236 6.45 13.83 -16.98
CA VAL A 236 6.44 12.43 -17.41
C VAL A 236 6.23 12.32 -18.92
N ARG A 237 5.24 13.03 -19.46
CA ARG A 237 4.87 12.96 -20.88
C ARG A 237 5.94 13.55 -21.80
N LEU A 238 6.53 14.69 -21.44
CA LEU A 238 7.47 15.40 -22.31
C LEU A 238 8.93 14.93 -22.12
N TRP A 239 9.29 14.44 -20.94
CA TRP A 239 10.71 14.21 -20.57
C TRP A 239 11.05 12.79 -20.15
N ILE A 240 10.09 11.97 -19.70
CA ILE A 240 10.42 10.61 -19.23
C ILE A 240 10.04 9.57 -20.28
N VAL A 241 8.78 9.57 -20.71
CA VAL A 241 8.23 8.58 -21.66
C VAL A 241 8.99 8.56 -23.00
N PRO A 242 9.34 9.70 -23.63
CA PRO A 242 10.03 9.68 -24.92
C PRO A 242 11.39 8.97 -24.89
N PHE A 243 12.06 8.97 -23.74
CA PHE A 243 13.39 8.39 -23.57
C PHE A 243 13.38 6.94 -23.09
N HIS A 244 12.22 6.40 -22.68
CA HIS A 244 12.08 5.06 -22.09
C HIS A 244 10.94 4.28 -22.75
N GLN A 245 11.05 4.04 -24.06
CA GLN A 245 10.05 3.31 -24.86
C GLN A 245 10.17 1.79 -24.65
N VAL A 246 9.74 1.30 -23.50
CA VAL A 246 9.54 -0.14 -23.28
C VAL A 246 8.09 -0.47 -23.62
N PRO A 247 7.79 -1.53 -24.39
CA PRO A 247 6.41 -1.97 -24.57
C PRO A 247 5.88 -2.51 -23.24
N TYR A 248 4.97 -1.77 -22.58
CA TYR A 248 4.33 -2.20 -21.34
C TYR A 248 2.80 -2.32 -21.48
N SER A 249 2.25 -3.23 -20.66
CA SER A 249 0.82 -3.55 -20.60
C SER A 249 -0.04 -2.31 -20.35
N THR A 250 -1.19 -2.26 -21.03
CA THR A 250 -2.21 -1.21 -20.84
C THR A 250 -2.71 -1.12 -19.41
N ALA A 251 -2.60 -2.19 -18.63
CA ALA A 251 -3.01 -2.25 -17.22
C ALA A 251 -2.26 -1.24 -16.32
N TYR A 252 -1.10 -0.74 -16.73
CA TYR A 252 -0.27 0.20 -15.96
C TYR A 252 -0.16 1.59 -16.62
N ARG A 253 -0.86 1.82 -17.75
CA ARG A 253 -0.88 3.13 -18.41
C ARG A 253 -1.73 4.11 -17.62
N VAL A 254 -1.06 5.05 -16.94
CA VAL A 254 -1.69 6.19 -16.26
C VAL A 254 -1.94 7.35 -17.23
N GLU A 255 -1.94 7.08 -18.55
CA GLU A 255 -2.32 8.07 -19.55
C GLU A 255 -3.79 8.43 -19.39
N ILE A 256 -4.10 9.72 -19.44
CA ILE A 256 -5.48 10.21 -19.44
C ILE A 256 -6.09 9.79 -20.78
N SER A 257 -7.05 8.87 -20.71
CA SER A 257 -7.76 8.35 -21.88
C SER A 257 -9.15 7.96 -21.42
N ILE A 258 -10.15 8.69 -21.90
CA ILE A 258 -11.54 8.48 -21.54
C ILE A 258 -12.16 7.61 -22.63
N ASP A 259 -11.99 6.30 -22.49
CA ASP A 259 -12.85 5.34 -23.17
C ASP A 259 -14.17 5.27 -22.38
N GLU A 260 -15.30 5.59 -23.03
CA GLU A 260 -16.60 5.69 -22.36
C GLU A 260 -17.00 4.38 -21.68
N TYR A 261 -16.79 3.24 -22.34
CA TYR A 261 -17.13 1.93 -21.81
C TYR A 261 -16.28 1.58 -20.57
N ILE A 262 -14.96 1.79 -20.65
CA ILE A 262 -14.05 1.56 -19.52
C ILE A 262 -14.38 2.52 -18.38
N PHE A 263 -14.67 3.78 -18.66
CA PHE A 263 -15.04 4.77 -17.66
C PHE A 263 -16.32 4.36 -16.92
N GLN A 264 -17.38 3.97 -17.63
CA GLN A 264 -18.63 3.50 -17.02
C GLN A 264 -18.43 2.24 -16.17
N MET A 265 -17.65 1.28 -16.67
CA MET A 265 -17.30 0.08 -15.91
C MET A 265 -16.58 0.44 -14.59
N LYS A 266 -15.64 1.38 -14.64
CA LYS A 266 -14.91 1.84 -13.46
C LYS A 266 -15.78 2.63 -12.50
N LEU A 267 -16.70 3.44 -13.01
CA LEU A 267 -17.67 4.17 -12.21
C LEU A 267 -18.59 3.20 -11.45
N ASN A 268 -19.08 2.14 -12.11
CA ASN A 268 -19.85 1.10 -11.44
C ASN A 268 -19.01 0.40 -10.35
N ARG A 269 -17.76 0.01 -10.66
CA ARG A 269 -16.85 -0.57 -9.66
C ARG A 269 -16.56 0.37 -8.48
N LEU A 270 -16.51 1.68 -8.70
CA LEU A 270 -16.34 2.66 -7.63
C LEU A 270 -17.45 2.56 -6.59
N PHE A 271 -18.70 2.53 -7.01
CA PHE A 271 -19.83 2.45 -6.09
C PHE A 271 -20.08 1.02 -5.58
N ASP A 272 -19.83 0.00 -6.39
CA ASP A 272 -20.12 -1.40 -6.04
C ASP A 272 -19.00 -2.10 -5.27
N GLN A 273 -17.76 -1.59 -5.33
CA GLN A 273 -16.60 -2.24 -4.70
C GLN A 273 -15.80 -1.24 -3.88
N ILE A 274 -15.33 -0.14 -4.48
CA ILE A 274 -14.34 0.76 -3.86
C ILE A 274 -14.87 1.37 -2.57
N VAL A 275 -16.11 1.88 -2.59
CA VAL A 275 -16.73 2.46 -1.40
C VAL A 275 -16.80 1.41 -0.29
N PHE A 276 -17.31 0.21 -0.58
CA PHE A 276 -17.43 -0.83 0.45
C PHE A 276 -16.08 -1.28 0.98
N THR A 277 -15.10 -1.49 0.11
CA THR A 277 -13.73 -1.85 0.52
C THR A 277 -13.09 -0.74 1.35
N SER A 278 -13.33 0.53 1.01
CA SER A 278 -12.78 1.68 1.76
C SER A 278 -13.31 1.76 3.19
N PHE A 279 -14.55 1.34 3.42
CA PHE A 279 -15.19 1.29 4.75
C PHE A 279 -15.11 -0.09 5.42
N ASN A 280 -14.47 -1.09 4.81
CA ASN A 280 -14.21 -2.39 5.45
C ASN A 280 -12.91 -2.38 6.27
N PHE A 281 -12.16 -1.26 6.21
CA PHE A 281 -10.94 -0.97 6.96
C PHE A 281 -9.91 -2.11 6.94
N TRP A 282 -9.59 -2.71 8.09
CA TRP A 282 -8.56 -3.75 8.23
C TRP A 282 -8.97 -5.11 7.67
N ASN A 283 -10.26 -5.30 7.37
CA ASN A 283 -10.73 -6.54 6.80
C ASN A 283 -10.50 -6.52 5.27
N ILE A 284 -9.60 -7.38 4.81
CA ILE A 284 -9.27 -7.53 3.38
C ILE A 284 -10.35 -8.29 2.61
N TYR A 285 -11.24 -9.03 3.29
CA TYR A 285 -12.39 -9.69 2.68
C TYR A 285 -13.61 -8.79 2.86
N THR A 286 -14.01 -8.09 1.79
CA THR A 286 -15.08 -7.07 1.87
C THR A 286 -16.39 -7.66 2.39
N ILE A 287 -16.82 -7.28 3.60
CA ILE A 287 -18.12 -7.66 4.16
C ILE A 287 -19.07 -6.48 3.93
N ARG A 288 -19.89 -6.56 2.88
CA ARG A 288 -20.77 -5.47 2.45
C ARG A 288 -21.65 -4.92 3.58
N ASN A 289 -22.19 -5.78 4.43
CA ASN A 289 -23.05 -5.39 5.55
C ASN A 289 -22.30 -4.54 6.59
N LEU A 290 -21.04 -4.87 6.87
CA LEU A 290 -20.20 -4.09 7.80
C LEU A 290 -19.94 -2.70 7.21
N SER A 291 -19.52 -2.63 5.96
CA SER A 291 -19.30 -1.36 5.25
C SER A 291 -20.57 -0.51 5.20
N LEU A 292 -21.73 -1.12 4.92
CA LEU A 292 -23.04 -0.44 4.93
C LEU A 292 -23.40 0.08 6.32
N ALA A 293 -23.15 -0.69 7.39
CA ALA A 293 -23.39 -0.24 8.76
C ALA A 293 -22.50 0.97 9.12
N ILE A 294 -21.23 0.96 8.71
CA ILE A 294 -20.30 2.06 8.94
C ILE A 294 -20.73 3.31 8.16
N VAL A 295 -21.04 3.16 6.86
CA VAL A 295 -21.55 4.26 6.02
C VAL A 295 -22.85 4.81 6.59
N GLY A 296 -23.78 3.93 6.98
CA GLY A 296 -25.03 4.29 7.64
C GLY A 296 -24.81 5.08 8.93
N SER A 297 -23.82 4.70 9.75
CA SER A 297 -23.47 5.44 10.97
C SER A 297 -22.96 6.86 10.69
N ILE A 298 -22.17 7.04 9.62
CA ILE A 298 -21.68 8.35 9.18
C ILE A 298 -22.84 9.21 8.67
N ILE A 299 -23.72 8.64 7.85
CA ILE A 299 -24.92 9.33 7.36
C ILE A 299 -25.82 9.72 8.54
N ALA A 300 -26.01 8.84 9.52
CA ALA A 300 -26.79 9.14 10.71
C ALA A 300 -26.21 10.32 11.51
N VAL A 301 -24.88 10.43 11.65
CA VAL A 301 -24.24 11.62 12.26
C VAL A 301 -24.50 12.87 11.44
N LEU A 302 -24.29 12.80 10.12
CA LEU A 302 -24.55 13.94 9.24
C LEU A 302 -26.00 14.41 9.39
N LEU A 303 -26.99 13.51 9.36
CA LEU A 303 -28.39 13.82 9.60
C LEU A 303 -28.65 14.36 11.01
N ALA A 304 -28.05 13.76 12.05
CA ALA A 304 -28.18 14.23 13.42
C ALA A 304 -27.64 15.66 13.58
N THR A 305 -26.58 16.06 12.87
CA THR A 305 -26.09 17.45 12.88
C THR A 305 -27.03 18.43 12.18
N ILE A 306 -27.87 17.97 11.25
CA ILE A 306 -28.94 18.78 10.63
C ILE A 306 -30.09 18.99 11.60
N VAL A 307 -30.49 17.92 12.29
CA VAL A 307 -31.70 17.89 13.12
C VAL A 307 -31.44 18.38 14.55
N SER A 308 -30.21 18.28 15.05
CA SER A 308 -29.88 18.65 16.43
C SER A 308 -30.22 20.13 16.68
N PRO A 309 -31.18 20.41 17.58
CA PRO A 309 -31.51 21.77 17.96
C PRO A 309 -30.39 22.26 18.88
N GLN A 310 -29.33 22.81 18.31
CA GLN A 310 -28.48 23.69 19.11
C GLN A 310 -29.35 24.85 19.59
N LYS A 311 -29.17 25.27 20.85
CA LYS A 311 -29.89 26.34 21.55
C LYS A 311 -29.78 27.70 20.81
N PHE A 312 -30.34 27.80 19.63
CA PHE A 312 -30.39 28.98 18.80
C PHE A 312 -31.85 29.33 18.52
N THR A 313 -32.17 30.56 18.85
CA THR A 313 -33.46 31.21 18.83
C THR A 313 -34.02 31.33 17.40
N SER A 314 -34.77 30.30 16.99
CA SER A 314 -36.01 30.37 16.19
C SER A 314 -36.14 31.41 15.05
N THR A 315 -35.20 31.48 14.10
CA THR A 315 -35.43 32.22 12.84
C THR A 315 -35.14 31.35 11.61
N ILE A 316 -36.02 31.44 10.60
CA ILE A 316 -35.95 30.66 9.34
C ILE A 316 -34.60 30.85 8.63
N ALA A 317 -34.03 32.06 8.68
CA ALA A 317 -32.72 32.36 8.12
C ALA A 317 -31.58 31.49 8.72
N HIS A 318 -31.63 31.21 10.03
CA HIS A 318 -30.63 30.36 10.69
C HIS A 318 -30.75 28.90 10.30
N GLN A 319 -31.97 28.39 10.09
CA GLN A 319 -32.19 27.03 9.60
C GLN A 319 -31.64 26.86 8.17
N ILE A 320 -31.77 27.87 7.31
CA ILE A 320 -31.21 27.86 5.94
C ILE A 320 -29.67 27.83 5.98
N VAL A 321 -29.05 28.64 6.84
CA VAL A 321 -27.58 28.67 7.01
C VAL A 321 -27.05 27.33 7.53
N GLN A 322 -27.72 26.70 8.50
CA GLN A 322 -27.34 25.37 9.02
C GLN A 322 -27.48 24.26 7.96
N ARG A 323 -28.58 24.24 7.21
CA ARG A 323 -28.77 23.25 6.13
C ARG A 323 -27.70 23.39 5.03
N ARG A 324 -27.37 24.63 4.65
CA ARG A 324 -26.28 24.91 3.71
C ARG A 324 -24.94 24.44 4.25
N PHE A 325 -24.67 24.69 5.53
CA PHE A 325 -23.44 24.28 6.19
C PHE A 325 -23.24 22.75 6.20
N VAL A 326 -24.29 21.98 6.50
CA VAL A 326 -24.21 20.51 6.47
C VAL A 326 -24.10 19.99 5.04
N GLY A 327 -24.86 20.56 4.10
CA GLY A 327 -24.73 20.22 2.67
C GLY A 327 -23.32 20.45 2.14
N GLU A 328 -22.69 21.57 2.49
CA GLU A 328 -21.31 21.88 2.12
C GLU A 328 -20.31 20.91 2.78
N ARG A 329 -20.53 20.51 4.03
CA ARG A 329 -19.72 19.48 4.71
C ARG A 329 -19.86 18.12 4.05
N ALA A 330 -21.08 17.66 3.79
CA ALA A 330 -21.33 16.39 3.12
C ALA A 330 -20.68 16.39 1.72
N PHE A 331 -20.82 17.48 0.97
CA PHE A 331 -20.18 17.63 -0.34
C PHE A 331 -18.65 17.56 -0.24
N ALA A 332 -18.04 18.25 0.72
CA ALA A 332 -16.60 18.20 0.92
C ALA A 332 -16.12 16.78 1.29
N LEU A 333 -16.86 16.05 2.12
CA LEU A 333 -16.56 14.66 2.49
C LEU A 333 -16.69 13.70 1.30
N CYS A 334 -17.75 13.82 0.51
CA CYS A 334 -17.92 13.03 -0.71
C CYS A 334 -16.80 13.32 -1.70
N THR A 335 -16.48 14.61 -1.92
CA THR A 335 -15.38 15.03 -2.79
C THR A 335 -14.06 14.43 -2.32
N ALA A 336 -13.80 14.43 -1.02
CA ALA A 336 -12.59 13.88 -0.43
C ALA A 336 -12.42 12.37 -0.65
N LEU A 337 -13.52 11.61 -0.63
CA LEU A 337 -13.49 10.16 -0.90
C LEU A 337 -13.33 9.86 -2.39
N LEU A 338 -13.87 10.71 -3.26
CA LEU A 338 -13.80 10.52 -4.71
C LEU A 338 -12.45 10.97 -5.30
N LEU A 339 -11.86 12.04 -4.76
CA LEU A 339 -10.68 12.68 -5.34
C LEU A 339 -9.46 11.75 -5.49
N PRO A 340 -9.09 10.91 -4.50
CA PRO A 340 -7.98 9.95 -4.66
C PRO A 340 -8.23 8.90 -5.75
N ASN A 341 -9.49 8.62 -6.08
CA ASN A 341 -9.87 7.63 -7.08
C ASN A 341 -9.96 8.24 -8.49
N PHE A 342 -9.98 9.57 -8.60
CA PHE A 342 -10.16 10.27 -9.87
C PHE A 342 -9.07 9.95 -10.92
N PRO A 343 -7.77 9.87 -10.58
CA PRO A 343 -6.75 9.46 -11.57
C PRO A 343 -6.99 8.05 -12.11
N TRP A 344 -7.50 7.13 -11.27
CA TRP A 344 -7.81 5.78 -11.72
C TRP A 344 -9.02 5.77 -12.66
N LEU A 345 -10.07 6.54 -12.35
CA LEU A 345 -11.24 6.70 -13.21
C LEU A 345 -10.86 7.23 -14.60
N LEU A 346 -9.93 8.18 -14.67
CA LEU A 346 -9.51 8.83 -15.92
C LEU A 346 -8.42 8.09 -16.71
N SER A 347 -7.81 7.05 -16.13
CA SER A 347 -6.75 6.28 -16.78
C SER A 347 -7.33 5.11 -17.60
N ASN A 348 -6.50 4.43 -18.40
CA ASN A 348 -6.85 3.14 -18.99
C ASN A 348 -6.57 1.93 -18.05
N ALA A 349 -6.00 2.17 -16.87
CA ALA A 349 -5.62 1.09 -15.95
C ALA A 349 -6.87 0.36 -15.40
N THR A 350 -7.02 -0.92 -15.68
CA THR A 350 -8.20 -1.71 -15.25
C THR A 350 -8.02 -2.39 -13.90
N ALA A 351 -6.78 -2.56 -13.45
CA ALA A 351 -6.46 -3.18 -12.17
C ALA A 351 -6.63 -2.19 -11.02
N MET A 352 -7.36 -2.60 -9.99
CA MET A 352 -7.41 -1.90 -8.72
C MET A 352 -6.80 -2.76 -7.63
N ARG A 353 -5.93 -2.16 -6.82
CA ARG A 353 -5.15 -2.80 -5.77
C ARG A 353 -5.30 -2.01 -4.46
N TYR A 354 -5.23 -2.65 -3.30
CA TYR A 354 -5.32 -2.00 -1.98
C TYR A 354 -4.26 -0.93 -1.77
N ARG A 355 -3.08 -1.06 -2.39
CA ARG A 355 -2.06 -0.01 -2.42
C ARG A 355 -2.54 1.29 -3.09
N LEU A 356 -3.54 1.22 -3.97
CA LEU A 356 -4.19 2.40 -4.57
C LEU A 356 -5.28 2.97 -3.66
N LEU A 357 -5.90 2.12 -2.84
CA LEU A 357 -6.98 2.49 -1.93
C LEU A 357 -6.49 3.08 -0.61
N PHE A 358 -5.19 3.06 -0.34
CA PHE A 358 -4.65 3.47 0.96
C PHE A 358 -5.01 4.92 1.36
N PRO A 359 -4.89 5.94 0.50
CA PRO A 359 -5.35 7.28 0.85
C PRO A 359 -6.86 7.34 1.10
N THR A 360 -7.65 6.63 0.28
CA THR A 360 -9.12 6.59 0.38
C THR A 360 -9.57 5.95 1.69
N THR A 361 -8.98 4.80 2.08
CA THR A 361 -9.28 4.11 3.34
C THR A 361 -8.85 4.94 4.55
N ALA A 362 -7.71 5.63 4.47
CA ALA A 362 -7.27 6.55 5.52
C ALA A 362 -8.25 7.72 5.71
N ILE A 363 -8.70 8.34 4.62
CA ILE A 363 -9.74 9.40 4.66
C ILE A 363 -11.05 8.85 5.24
N ALA A 364 -11.50 7.66 4.79
CA ALA A 364 -12.69 7.01 5.30
C ALA A 364 -12.59 6.74 6.82
N LEU A 365 -11.42 6.31 7.30
CA LEU A 365 -11.17 6.08 8.73
C LEU A 365 -11.21 7.39 9.53
N LEU A 366 -10.66 8.50 9.01
CA LEU A 366 -10.76 9.81 9.67
C LEU A 366 -12.21 10.28 9.77
N ILE A 367 -13.01 10.11 8.70
CA ILE A 367 -14.44 10.43 8.69
C ILE A 367 -15.19 9.58 9.72
N PHE A 368 -14.88 8.29 9.79
CA PHE A 368 -15.45 7.40 10.78
C PHE A 368 -15.06 7.80 12.21
N ALA A 369 -13.79 8.12 12.47
CA ALA A 369 -13.33 8.56 13.77
C ALA A 369 -13.99 9.88 14.20
N TRP A 370 -14.20 10.81 13.26
CA TRP A 370 -14.97 12.03 13.49
C TRP A 370 -16.43 11.72 13.83
N SER A 371 -17.09 10.86 13.06
CA SER A 371 -18.46 10.40 13.31
C SER A 371 -18.58 9.75 14.70
N LEU A 372 -17.64 8.89 15.05
CA LEU A 372 -17.59 8.21 16.34
C LEU A 372 -17.38 9.21 17.48
N SER A 373 -16.49 10.20 17.31
CA SER A 373 -16.27 11.24 18.33
C SER A 373 -17.56 11.97 18.67
N TYR A 374 -18.41 12.27 17.67
CA TYR A 374 -19.71 12.91 17.89
C TYR A 374 -20.62 12.08 18.80
N TRP A 375 -20.75 10.77 18.53
CA TRP A 375 -21.55 9.87 19.36
C TRP A 375 -20.98 9.74 20.78
N LEU A 376 -19.66 9.64 20.91
CA LEU A 376 -19.01 9.54 22.20
C LEU A 376 -19.18 10.81 23.03
N THR A 377 -19.22 12.00 22.43
CA THR A 377 -19.56 13.24 23.14
C THR A 377 -20.98 13.22 23.70
N LEU A 378 -21.94 12.59 23.01
CA LEU A 378 -23.31 12.45 23.52
C LEU A 378 -23.38 11.44 24.67
N ILE A 379 -22.67 10.32 24.54
CA ILE A 379 -22.58 9.27 25.56
C ILE A 379 -21.86 9.79 26.81
N SER A 380 -20.74 10.50 26.65
CA SER A 380 -19.94 11.05 27.75
C SER A 380 -20.77 12.00 28.62
N LYS A 381 -21.57 12.87 28.00
CA LYS A 381 -22.51 13.76 28.69
C LYS A 381 -23.58 12.99 29.47
N LYS A 382 -24.10 11.90 28.90
CA LYS A 382 -25.13 11.07 29.55
C LYS A 382 -24.59 10.26 30.72
N LEU A 383 -23.36 9.75 30.60
CA LEU A 383 -22.72 8.90 31.59
C LEU A 383 -21.84 9.67 32.59
N ALA A 384 -21.70 11.00 32.43
CA ALA A 384 -20.80 11.84 33.22
C ALA A 384 -19.33 11.36 33.22
N ILE A 385 -18.87 10.82 32.09
CA ILE A 385 -17.48 10.39 31.89
C ILE A 385 -16.73 11.49 31.12
N ASP A 386 -15.45 11.70 31.40
CA ASP A 386 -14.60 12.60 30.62
C ASP A 386 -14.54 12.18 29.14
N GLU A 387 -14.90 13.11 28.24
CA GLU A 387 -14.97 12.88 26.79
C GLU A 387 -13.62 12.42 26.21
N ASN A 388 -12.52 13.04 26.66
CA ASN A 388 -11.18 12.73 26.16
C ASN A 388 -10.75 11.32 26.56
N SER A 389 -11.08 10.89 27.78
CA SER A 389 -10.81 9.54 28.28
C SER A 389 -11.59 8.50 27.47
N LEU A 390 -12.89 8.71 27.27
CA LEU A 390 -13.73 7.81 26.47
C LEU A 390 -13.25 7.71 25.01
N LEU A 391 -12.91 8.85 24.40
CA LEU A 391 -12.37 8.90 23.04
C LEU A 391 -11.01 8.21 22.96
N SER A 392 -10.13 8.39 23.94
CA SER A 392 -8.82 7.74 24.00
C SER A 392 -8.95 6.22 24.09
N ILE A 393 -9.81 5.71 24.97
CA ILE A 393 -10.09 4.27 25.10
C ILE A 393 -10.64 3.72 23.79
N THR A 394 -11.58 4.43 23.17
CA THR A 394 -12.19 3.97 21.90
C THR A 394 -11.16 3.92 20.76
N MET A 395 -10.33 4.97 20.63
CA MET A 395 -9.27 4.98 19.61
C MET A 395 -8.16 3.97 19.90
N ALA A 396 -7.84 3.71 21.17
CA ALA A 396 -6.95 2.62 21.55
C ALA A 396 -7.52 1.26 21.13
N GLY A 397 -8.82 1.04 21.32
CA GLY A 397 -9.52 -0.15 20.84
C GLY A 397 -9.44 -0.31 19.32
N LEU A 398 -9.64 0.77 18.55
CA LEU A 398 -9.46 0.75 17.10
C LEU A 398 -8.02 0.46 16.68
N MET A 399 -7.03 1.08 17.34
CA MET A 399 -5.62 0.82 17.10
C MET A 399 -5.26 -0.65 17.38
N ILE A 400 -5.66 -1.19 18.54
CA ILE A 400 -5.35 -2.58 18.93
C ILE A 400 -6.07 -3.56 18.00
N GLY A 401 -7.37 -3.39 17.77
CA GLY A 401 -8.13 -4.25 16.86
C GLY A 401 -7.60 -4.21 15.43
N GLY A 402 -7.25 -3.02 14.95
CA GLY A 402 -6.60 -2.84 13.64
C GLY A 402 -5.23 -3.50 13.56
N GLY A 403 -4.41 -3.35 14.60
CA GLY A 403 -3.10 -4.02 14.72
C GLY A 403 -3.21 -5.54 14.75
N LEU A 404 -4.17 -6.10 15.49
CA LEU A 404 -4.40 -7.55 15.54
C LEU A 404 -4.86 -8.11 14.18
N LEU A 405 -5.79 -7.44 13.49
CA LEU A 405 -6.23 -7.85 12.15
C LEU A 405 -5.11 -7.70 11.11
N ALA A 406 -4.35 -6.61 11.18
CA ALA A 406 -3.18 -6.40 10.33
C ALA A 406 -2.12 -7.50 10.54
N ASN A 407 -1.84 -7.85 11.80
CA ASN A 407 -0.94 -8.94 12.14
C ASN A 407 -1.46 -10.28 11.58
N TYR A 408 -2.74 -10.61 11.81
CA TYR A 408 -3.35 -11.84 11.30
C TYR A 408 -3.20 -11.94 9.78
N ASN A 409 -3.64 -10.92 9.03
CA ASN A 409 -3.54 -10.91 7.57
C ASN A 409 -2.07 -11.11 7.14
N THR A 410 -1.16 -10.40 7.80
CA THR A 410 0.25 -10.44 7.44
C THR A 410 0.89 -11.79 7.74
N VAL A 411 0.56 -12.42 8.88
CA VAL A 411 1.00 -13.79 9.23
C VAL A 411 0.54 -14.78 8.17
N GLN A 412 -0.72 -14.70 7.73
CA GLN A 412 -1.26 -15.57 6.69
C GLN A 412 -0.52 -15.42 5.35
N ASN A 413 -0.17 -14.19 5.00
CA ASN A 413 0.61 -13.89 3.79
C ASN A 413 2.05 -14.40 3.87
N VAL A 414 2.72 -14.11 4.98
CA VAL A 414 4.08 -14.59 5.25
C VAL A 414 4.14 -16.11 5.23
N TRP A 415 3.15 -16.78 5.83
CA TRP A 415 3.07 -18.24 5.81
C TRP A 415 2.95 -18.78 4.39
N ASN A 416 2.07 -18.20 3.55
CA ASN A 416 1.91 -18.60 2.15
C ASN A 416 3.22 -18.50 1.36
N SER A 417 3.95 -17.39 1.48
CA SER A 417 5.21 -17.21 0.77
C SER A 417 6.34 -18.08 1.33
N ASN A 418 6.39 -18.26 2.66
CA ASN A 418 7.41 -19.08 3.30
C ASN A 418 7.23 -20.57 2.97
N VAL A 419 6.00 -21.10 3.05
CA VAL A 419 5.75 -22.53 2.77
C VAL A 419 6.03 -22.87 1.30
N GLU A 420 5.76 -21.95 0.38
CA GLU A 420 6.08 -22.10 -1.04
C GLU A 420 7.59 -22.32 -1.25
N VAL A 421 8.43 -21.47 -0.64
CA VAL A 421 9.90 -21.60 -0.70
C VAL A 421 10.38 -22.87 0.01
N MET A 422 9.83 -23.18 1.19
CA MET A 422 10.27 -24.33 1.99
C MET A 422 9.92 -25.66 1.33
N PHE A 423 8.78 -25.76 0.66
CA PHE A 423 8.38 -26.95 -0.07
C PHE A 423 9.33 -27.24 -1.24
N ILE A 424 9.63 -26.23 -2.05
CA ILE A 424 10.61 -26.35 -3.14
C ILE A 424 11.98 -26.73 -2.58
N ARG A 425 12.40 -26.10 -1.48
CA ARG A 425 13.66 -26.41 -0.81
C ARG A 425 13.72 -27.88 -0.36
N GLY A 426 12.69 -28.36 0.31
CA GLY A 426 12.61 -29.74 0.78
C GLY A 426 12.70 -30.76 -0.36
N ALA A 427 12.04 -30.48 -1.48
CA ALA A 427 12.11 -31.32 -2.69
C ALA A 427 13.53 -31.35 -3.31
N LEU A 428 14.27 -30.24 -3.22
CA LEU A 428 15.62 -30.15 -3.78
C LEU A 428 16.70 -30.78 -2.88
N VAL A 429 16.56 -30.68 -1.55
CA VAL A 429 17.54 -31.23 -0.59
C VAL A 429 17.77 -32.72 -0.80
N SER A 430 16.72 -33.48 -1.11
CA SER A 430 16.79 -34.93 -1.34
C SER A 430 17.48 -35.32 -2.66
N HIS A 431 17.93 -34.34 -3.45
CA HIS A 431 18.54 -34.54 -4.77
C HIS A 431 19.95 -33.93 -4.89
N LEU A 432 20.52 -33.42 -3.80
CA LEU A 432 21.82 -32.71 -3.82
C LEU A 432 23.04 -33.61 -3.93
N ASP A 433 22.89 -34.91 -3.63
CA ASP A 433 23.92 -35.94 -3.76
C ASP A 433 24.22 -36.31 -5.22
N ARG A 434 23.36 -35.88 -6.15
CA ARG A 434 23.48 -36.12 -7.58
C ARG A 434 23.49 -34.81 -8.38
N PRO A 435 24.13 -34.78 -9.55
CA PRO A 435 24.04 -33.61 -10.43
C PRO A 435 22.58 -33.34 -10.79
N ILE A 436 22.16 -32.08 -10.74
CA ILE A 436 20.85 -31.60 -11.21
C ILE A 436 21.10 -30.75 -12.45
N HIS A 437 20.48 -31.11 -13.57
CA HIS A 437 20.55 -30.30 -14.81
C HIS A 437 19.25 -29.56 -15.10
N ARG A 438 18.13 -30.08 -14.58
CA ARG A 438 16.82 -29.50 -14.82
C ARG A 438 15.94 -29.61 -13.59
N ILE A 439 15.19 -28.54 -13.33
CA ILE A 439 14.11 -28.53 -12.35
C ILE A 439 12.81 -28.23 -13.12
N HIS A 440 11.81 -29.05 -12.91
CA HIS A 440 10.49 -28.85 -13.48
C HIS A 440 9.46 -28.66 -12.38
N VAL A 441 8.81 -27.50 -12.40
CA VAL A 441 7.80 -27.13 -11.40
C VAL A 441 6.42 -27.30 -12.00
N ILE A 442 5.64 -28.23 -11.47
CA ILE A 442 4.21 -28.34 -11.77
C ILE A 442 3.50 -27.34 -10.87
N LYS A 443 2.83 -26.36 -11.48
CA LYS A 443 2.14 -25.27 -10.77
C LYS A 443 0.91 -25.75 -10.02
N PRO A 444 0.49 -25.04 -8.96
CA PRO A 444 -0.78 -25.33 -8.31
C PRO A 444 -1.96 -25.16 -9.29
N PRO A 445 -3.03 -25.97 -9.15
CA PRO A 445 -4.12 -26.02 -10.13
C PRO A 445 -5.07 -24.81 -10.09
N ASN A 446 -5.07 -24.03 -9.01
CA ASN A 446 -5.93 -22.85 -8.87
C ASN A 446 -5.11 -21.59 -8.59
N ASN A 447 -5.57 -20.43 -9.05
CA ASN A 447 -4.94 -19.14 -8.74
C ASN A 447 -5.81 -18.29 -7.79
N TRP A 448 -6.95 -18.81 -7.32
CA TRP A 448 -7.92 -18.06 -6.50
C TRP A 448 -7.82 -18.36 -5.01
N LEU A 449 -7.04 -19.36 -4.59
CA LEU A 449 -6.68 -19.63 -3.20
C LEU A 449 -5.18 -19.57 -2.98
N GLY A 450 -4.77 -19.05 -1.83
CA GLY A 450 -3.44 -19.26 -1.28
C GLY A 450 -3.24 -20.70 -0.79
N TYR A 451 -2.01 -21.04 -0.42
CA TYR A 451 -1.71 -22.35 0.17
C TYR A 451 -2.39 -22.57 1.54
N ASN A 452 -2.76 -21.48 2.21
CA ASN A 452 -3.50 -21.49 3.48
C ASN A 452 -5.01 -21.72 3.31
N GLY A 453 -5.48 -21.98 2.09
CA GLY A 453 -6.89 -22.17 1.79
C GLY A 453 -7.72 -20.88 1.77
N LEU A 454 -7.10 -19.72 1.98
CA LEU A 454 -7.80 -18.44 1.95
C LEU A 454 -7.85 -17.85 0.54
N PRO A 455 -8.93 -17.11 0.18
CA PRO A 455 -9.02 -16.44 -1.11
C PRO A 455 -7.88 -15.45 -1.36
N THR A 456 -7.37 -15.44 -2.59
CA THR A 456 -6.42 -14.42 -3.05
C THR A 456 -7.14 -13.10 -3.25
N ILE A 457 -6.57 -12.01 -2.76
CA ILE A 457 -7.10 -10.66 -2.96
C ILE A 457 -6.07 -9.85 -3.74
N GLY A 458 -6.33 -9.69 -5.04
CA GLY A 458 -5.38 -9.08 -5.98
C GLY A 458 -4.06 -9.85 -6.06
N ASP A 459 -2.98 -9.11 -6.27
CA ASP A 459 -1.59 -9.58 -6.19
C ASP A 459 -0.98 -9.40 -4.78
N GLU A 460 -1.71 -8.76 -3.87
CA GLU A 460 -1.19 -8.25 -2.60
C GLU A 460 -1.37 -9.23 -1.46
N PHE A 461 -2.51 -9.95 -1.43
CA PHE A 461 -2.83 -10.84 -0.32
C PHE A 461 -3.17 -12.27 -0.78
N ASN A 462 -2.58 -13.24 -0.09
CA ASN A 462 -2.63 -14.70 -0.25
C ASN A 462 -2.29 -15.22 -1.65
N ARG A 463 -1.85 -14.34 -2.56
CA ARG A 463 -1.44 -14.71 -3.91
C ARG A 463 -0.17 -15.56 -3.84
N LYS A 464 -0.07 -16.60 -4.67
CA LYS A 464 1.13 -17.45 -4.74
C LYS A 464 2.09 -16.84 -5.74
N SER A 465 3.39 -16.98 -5.49
CA SER A 465 4.38 -16.45 -6.42
C SER A 465 4.38 -17.22 -7.74
N LEU A 466 4.11 -18.53 -7.68
CA LEU A 466 4.00 -19.39 -8.85
C LEU A 466 2.75 -19.18 -9.71
N ASP A 467 1.80 -18.35 -9.26
CA ASP A 467 0.71 -17.89 -10.12
C ASP A 467 1.26 -17.03 -11.29
N PHE A 468 2.52 -16.60 -11.22
CA PHE A 468 3.24 -15.86 -12.24
C PHE A 468 4.38 -16.71 -12.82
N SER A 469 4.20 -17.17 -14.06
CA SER A 469 5.14 -18.04 -14.77
C SER A 469 6.58 -17.53 -14.80
N TYR A 470 6.74 -16.21 -14.90
CA TYR A 470 8.04 -15.55 -14.98
C TYR A 470 8.76 -15.42 -13.63
N HIS A 471 8.19 -15.92 -12.53
CA HIS A 471 8.84 -15.99 -11.21
C HIS A 471 9.36 -17.38 -10.85
N THR A 472 9.09 -18.41 -11.68
CA THR A 472 9.41 -19.79 -11.30
C THR A 472 10.91 -20.03 -11.12
N ALA A 473 11.74 -19.51 -12.03
CA ALA A 473 13.19 -19.72 -11.96
C ALA A 473 13.80 -19.02 -10.75
N GLU A 474 13.42 -17.77 -10.51
CA GLU A 474 13.90 -16.99 -9.38
C GLU A 474 13.41 -17.58 -8.05
N LEU A 475 12.21 -18.14 -7.99
CA LEU A 475 11.72 -18.81 -6.78
C LEU A 475 12.52 -20.08 -6.47
N VAL A 476 12.87 -20.86 -7.49
CA VAL A 476 13.77 -22.01 -7.35
C VAL A 476 15.17 -21.54 -6.87
N ARG A 477 15.66 -20.40 -7.37
CA ARG A 477 16.91 -19.79 -6.88
C ARG A 477 16.84 -19.46 -5.40
N VAL A 478 15.78 -18.77 -4.99
CA VAL A 478 15.54 -18.43 -3.58
C VAL A 478 15.50 -19.67 -2.69
N ALA A 479 14.88 -20.75 -3.15
CA ALA A 479 14.84 -22.02 -2.42
C ALA A 479 16.25 -22.63 -2.24
N LEU A 480 17.04 -22.67 -3.32
CA LEU A 480 18.42 -23.19 -3.34
C LEU A 480 19.38 -22.38 -2.47
N LEU A 481 19.25 -21.04 -2.45
CA LEU A 481 20.12 -20.15 -1.65
C LEU A 481 20.06 -20.45 -0.14
N GLY A 482 18.98 -21.06 0.34
CA GLY A 482 18.86 -21.44 1.75
C GLY A 482 19.20 -22.89 2.06
N ILE A 483 19.82 -23.62 1.13
CA ILE A 483 20.38 -24.95 1.41
C ILE A 483 21.88 -24.82 1.68
N ALA A 484 22.32 -25.33 2.83
CA ALA A 484 23.74 -25.43 3.14
C ALA A 484 24.47 -26.28 2.08
N ASN A 485 25.65 -25.81 1.64
CA ASN A 485 26.49 -26.45 0.62
C ASN A 485 25.88 -26.56 -0.78
N ALA A 486 24.75 -25.89 -1.06
CA ALA A 486 24.27 -25.77 -2.43
C ALA A 486 25.33 -25.07 -3.29
N PRO A 487 25.59 -25.53 -4.52
CA PRO A 487 26.56 -24.89 -5.38
C PRO A 487 26.08 -23.47 -5.73
N THR A 488 26.75 -22.47 -5.17
CA THR A 488 26.39 -21.05 -5.33
C THR A 488 26.60 -20.55 -6.75
N ASN A 489 27.51 -21.20 -7.49
CA ASN A 489 27.94 -20.87 -8.86
C ASN A 489 27.04 -21.45 -9.95
N LEU A 490 25.91 -22.10 -9.62
CA LEU A 490 24.99 -22.63 -10.62
C LEU A 490 24.11 -21.52 -11.18
N ALA A 491 24.15 -21.34 -12.51
CA ALA A 491 23.26 -20.44 -13.20
C ALA A 491 21.86 -21.06 -13.28
N ILE A 492 20.84 -20.34 -12.83
CA ILE A 492 19.45 -20.78 -12.96
C ILE A 492 18.83 -20.05 -14.13
N VAL A 493 18.49 -20.79 -15.17
CA VAL A 493 18.02 -20.21 -16.43
C VAL A 493 16.55 -20.56 -16.63
N PRO A 494 15.65 -19.57 -16.76
CA PRO A 494 14.27 -19.84 -17.15
C PRO A 494 14.23 -20.38 -18.58
N CYS A 495 13.51 -21.47 -18.80
CA CYS A 495 13.12 -21.88 -20.13
C CYS A 495 11.79 -21.22 -20.50
N GLU A 496 11.85 -20.18 -21.33
CA GLU A 496 10.66 -19.50 -21.87
C GLU A 496 10.12 -20.13 -23.16
N SER A 497 10.89 -21.04 -23.78
CA SER A 497 10.51 -21.72 -25.03
C SER A 497 9.63 -22.96 -24.79
N ASN A 498 9.18 -23.62 -25.87
CA ASN A 498 8.42 -24.87 -25.77
C ASN A 498 9.22 -25.87 -24.94
N GLN A 499 8.63 -26.43 -23.87
CA GLN A 499 9.29 -27.35 -22.94
C GLN A 499 10.08 -28.48 -23.64
N LYS A 500 9.60 -28.92 -24.81
CA LYS A 500 10.25 -29.93 -25.64
C LYS A 500 11.63 -29.49 -26.16
N GLN A 501 11.82 -28.22 -26.50
CA GLN A 501 13.10 -27.65 -26.96
C GLN A 501 14.11 -27.56 -25.81
N CYS A 502 13.65 -27.27 -24.59
CA CYS A 502 14.52 -27.20 -23.41
C CYS A 502 14.94 -28.58 -22.86
N ALA A 503 14.21 -29.65 -23.21
CA ALA A 503 14.59 -31.01 -22.84
C ALA A 503 15.83 -31.52 -23.61
N THR A 504 16.09 -30.96 -24.80
CA THR A 504 17.18 -31.40 -25.69
C THR A 504 18.49 -30.63 -25.50
N ASP A 505 18.47 -29.48 -24.82
CA ASP A 505 19.64 -28.60 -24.68
C ASP A 505 20.54 -29.03 -23.49
N THR A 506 21.20 -30.18 -23.67
CA THR A 506 22.03 -30.86 -22.66
C THR A 506 23.47 -30.33 -22.57
N THR A 507 23.80 -29.27 -23.31
CA THR A 507 25.19 -28.83 -23.51
C THR A 507 25.71 -27.81 -22.50
N MET A 508 24.90 -27.38 -21.53
CA MET A 508 25.27 -26.26 -20.66
C MET A 508 25.81 -26.70 -19.30
N GLN A 509 27.10 -27.08 -19.25
CA GLN A 509 27.80 -27.27 -17.98
C GLN A 509 27.64 -26.04 -17.07
N GLY A 510 27.35 -26.26 -15.78
CA GLY A 510 27.20 -25.21 -14.78
C GLY A 510 25.84 -24.49 -14.76
N ARG A 511 24.82 -24.99 -15.48
CA ARG A 511 23.47 -24.41 -15.48
C ARG A 511 22.40 -25.41 -15.03
N ILE A 512 21.39 -24.90 -14.32
CA ILE A 512 20.14 -25.59 -14.06
C ILE A 512 19.05 -24.91 -14.87
N VAL A 513 18.42 -25.65 -15.78
CA VAL A 513 17.28 -25.16 -16.54
C VAL A 513 16.00 -25.33 -15.71
N VAL A 514 15.25 -24.24 -15.54
CA VAL A 514 13.95 -24.30 -14.85
C VAL A 514 12.84 -24.24 -15.88
N THR A 515 11.98 -25.26 -15.85
CA THR A 515 10.76 -25.35 -16.67
C THR A 515 9.54 -25.43 -15.77
N HIS A 516 8.37 -25.12 -16.31
CA HIS A 516 7.12 -25.26 -15.58
C HIS A 516 5.98 -25.74 -16.46
N SER A 517 5.01 -26.40 -15.84
CA SER A 517 3.75 -26.84 -16.44
C SER A 517 2.57 -26.54 -15.51
N ILE A 518 1.35 -26.63 -16.02
CA ILE A 518 0.16 -26.80 -15.17
C ILE A 518 -0.15 -28.29 -14.97
N LEU A 519 -0.92 -28.61 -13.93
CA LEU A 519 -1.29 -29.99 -13.62
C LEU A 519 -1.98 -30.67 -14.83
N GLY A 520 -1.46 -31.82 -15.23
CA GLY A 520 -1.99 -32.61 -16.35
C GLY A 520 -1.34 -32.34 -17.71
N GLU A 521 -0.51 -31.31 -17.85
CA GLU A 521 0.31 -31.12 -19.05
C GLU A 521 1.43 -32.17 -19.14
N PRO A 522 1.85 -32.54 -20.36
CA PRO A 522 2.93 -33.51 -20.56
C PRO A 522 4.26 -32.96 -20.04
N ILE A 523 4.96 -33.79 -19.26
CA ILE A 523 6.30 -33.50 -18.76
C ILE A 523 7.30 -34.25 -19.65
N TYR A 524 8.17 -33.50 -20.32
CA TYR A 524 9.24 -34.09 -21.13
C TYR A 524 10.41 -34.45 -20.24
N ASP A 525 10.67 -35.75 -20.08
CA ASP A 525 11.76 -36.26 -19.26
C ASP A 525 13.14 -35.86 -19.81
N SER A 526 14.11 -35.72 -18.92
CA SER A 526 15.51 -35.42 -19.25
C SER A 526 16.42 -35.96 -18.15
N LYS A 527 17.68 -36.27 -18.49
CA LYS A 527 18.64 -36.80 -17.52
C LYS A 527 18.82 -35.81 -16.36
N ASN A 528 18.86 -36.32 -15.12
CA ASN A 528 19.11 -35.53 -13.92
C ASN A 528 18.07 -34.41 -13.68
N MET A 529 16.80 -34.74 -13.95
CA MET A 529 15.65 -33.87 -13.75
C MET A 529 15.03 -34.07 -12.36
N VAL A 530 14.68 -32.97 -11.71
CA VAL A 530 13.88 -32.96 -10.47
C VAL A 530 12.50 -32.42 -10.80
N ILE A 531 11.45 -33.16 -10.44
CA ILE A 531 10.06 -32.73 -10.59
C ILE A 531 9.55 -32.28 -9.22
N ILE A 532 9.01 -31.07 -9.16
CA ILE A 532 8.42 -30.48 -7.96
C ILE A 532 6.94 -30.25 -8.23
N ASN A 533 6.07 -31.01 -7.58
CA ASN A 533 4.63 -30.91 -7.73
C ASN A 533 4.02 -30.00 -6.67
N MET A 534 3.76 -28.74 -7.03
CA MET A 534 3.18 -27.76 -6.10
C MET A 534 1.69 -27.99 -5.84
N GLY A 535 1.04 -28.88 -6.59
CA GLY A 535 -0.34 -29.31 -6.32
C GLY A 535 -0.47 -30.06 -5.00
N GLU A 536 0.56 -30.78 -4.57
CA GLU A 536 0.57 -31.53 -3.30
C GLU A 536 0.45 -30.59 -2.10
N LEU A 537 1.03 -29.40 -2.20
CA LEU A 537 0.99 -28.39 -1.15
C LEU A 537 -0.43 -27.81 -0.94
N VAL A 538 -1.26 -27.78 -1.99
CA VAL A 538 -2.65 -27.28 -1.92
C VAL A 538 -3.58 -28.28 -1.21
N LEU A 539 -3.32 -29.59 -1.36
CA LEU A 539 -4.15 -30.65 -0.77
C LEU A 539 -4.03 -30.76 0.76
N VAL A 540 -2.90 -30.33 1.33
CA VAL A 540 -2.67 -30.35 2.78
C VAL A 540 -3.39 -29.18 3.49
N GLY A 541 -3.56 -28.04 2.81
CA GLY A 541 -4.27 -26.87 3.36
C GLY A 541 -5.80 -27.00 3.32
N GLY A 542 -6.34 -27.67 2.30
CA GLY A 542 -7.80 -27.79 2.09
C GLY A 542 -8.54 -28.65 3.11
N ASN A 543 -7.86 -29.61 3.76
CA ASN A 543 -8.46 -30.50 4.77
C ASN A 543 -8.44 -29.94 6.21
N ARG A 544 -8.08 -28.66 6.39
CA ARG A 544 -8.07 -27.98 7.71
C ARG A 544 -9.13 -26.87 7.84
N LEU A 545 -10.01 -26.72 6.86
CA LEU A 545 -11.28 -25.98 6.94
C LEU A 545 -12.42 -26.99 7.08
#